data_AF-A0A2V3KWT0-F1
#
_entry.id   AF-A0A2V3KWT0-F1
#
_cell.length_a   1.000
_cell.length_b   1.000
_cell.length_c   1.000
_cell.angle_alpha   90.00
_cell.angle_beta   90.00
_cell.angle_gamma   90.00
#
_symmetry.space_group_name_H-M   'P 1'
#
loop_
_entity.id
_entity.type
_entity.pdbx_description
1 polymer ?
#
loop_
_entity_poly.entity_id
_entity_poly.type
_entity_poly.pdbx_seq_one_letter_code
_entity_poly.pdbx_strand_id
1 'polypeptide(L)' 'MEKQHSIIFLIKNKTIALIVLFLMKITRTLRVRALAWYAGGKINYQHTKALLNLASAIHRFSIRLLRFISLPAL' A
#
# COMPACT_ATOMS: atom_id res chain seq x y z
N MET A 1 -11.95 31.95 -2.03
CA MET A 1 -11.05 31.15 -1.18
C MET A 1 -11.54 29.71 -0.99
N GLU A 2 -12.85 29.45 -0.84
CA GLU A 2 -13.39 28.09 -0.61
C GLU A 2 -13.16 27.10 -1.76
N LYS A 3 -13.39 27.53 -3.03
CA LYS A 3 -13.21 26.66 -4.21
C LYS A 3 -11.77 26.15 -4.37
N GLN A 4 -10.79 26.99 -4.03
CA GLN A 4 -9.37 26.65 -4.15
C GLN A 4 -8.96 25.62 -3.08
N HIS A 5 -9.50 25.74 -1.86
CA HIS A 5 -9.31 24.78 -0.78
C HIS A 5 -9.95 23.41 -1.09
N SER A 6 -11.16 23.41 -1.70
CA SER A 6 -11.85 22.19 -2.14
C SER A 6 -11.07 21.43 -3.23
N ILE A 7 -10.49 22.14 -4.20
CA ILE A 7 -9.67 21.52 -5.27
C ILE A 7 -8.37 20.93 -4.69
N ILE A 8 -7.67 21.66 -3.81
CA ILE A 8 -6.44 21.17 -3.17
C ILE A 8 -6.72 19.90 -2.36
N PHE A 9 -7.85 19.86 -1.66
CA PHE A 9 -8.30 18.69 -0.90
C PHE A 9 -8.60 17.49 -1.80
N LEU A 10 -9.29 17.71 -2.91
CA LEU A 10 -9.59 16.66 -3.89
C LEU A 10 -8.32 16.06 -4.48
N ILE A 11 -7.35 16.90 -4.85
CA ILE A 11 -6.04 16.46 -5.37
C ILE A 11 -5.29 15.65 -4.30
N LYS A 12 -5.25 16.13 -3.05
CA LYS A 12 -4.62 15.42 -1.92
C LYS A 12 -5.20 14.01 -1.78
N ASN A 13 -6.53 13.90 -1.73
CA ASN A 13 -7.21 12.62 -1.55
C ASN A 13 -6.99 11.67 -2.74
N LYS A 14 -7.02 12.19 -3.98
CA LYS A 14 -6.76 11.40 -5.19
C LYS A 14 -5.33 10.87 -5.22
N THR A 15 -4.35 11.68 -4.82
CA THR A 15 -2.95 11.27 -4.71
C THR A 15 -2.77 10.18 -3.65
N ILE A 16 -3.35 10.35 -2.45
CA ILE A 16 -3.30 9.33 -1.38
C ILE A 16 -3.91 8.01 -1.88
N ALA A 17 -5.07 8.06 -2.52
CA ALA A 17 -5.73 6.86 -3.06
C ALA A 17 -4.86 6.13 -4.10
N LEU A 18 -4.23 6.87 -5.03
CA LEU A 18 -3.33 6.28 -6.03
C LEU A 18 -2.10 5.63 -5.38
N ILE A 19 -1.51 6.28 -4.37
CA ILE A 19 -0.38 5.72 -3.61
C ILE A 19 -0.82 4.43 -2.92
N VAL A 20 -1.99 4.40 -2.28
CA VAL A 20 -2.51 3.20 -1.63
C VAL A 20 -2.70 2.05 -2.63
N LEU A 21 -3.32 2.31 -3.77
CA LEU A 21 -3.51 1.29 -4.81
C LEU A 21 -2.17 0.74 -5.31
N PHE A 22 -1.18 1.61 -5.49
CA PHE A 22 0.16 1.22 -5.88
C PHE A 22 0.84 0.34 -4.81
N LEU A 23 0.77 0.73 -3.54
CA LEU A 23 1.32 -0.06 -2.43
C LEU A 23 0.63 -1.42 -2.31
N MET A 24 -0.69 -1.50 -2.48
CA MET A 24 -1.42 -2.78 -2.50
C MET A 24 -0.96 -3.69 -3.63
N LYS A 25 -0.69 -3.13 -4.83
CA LYS A 25 -0.15 -3.89 -5.97
C LYS A 25 1.25 -4.42 -5.65
N ILE A 26 2.11 -3.62 -5.03
CA ILE A 26 3.44 -4.05 -4.56
C ILE A 26 3.32 -5.18 -3.53
N THR A 27 2.49 -5.02 -2.50
CA THR A 27 2.23 -6.06 -1.49
C THR A 27 1.83 -7.38 -2.14
N ARG A 28 0.89 -7.36 -3.09
CA ARG A 28 0.45 -8.57 -3.80
C ARG A 28 1.60 -9.21 -4.56
N THR A 29 2.40 -8.41 -5.25
CA THR A 29 3.53 -8.88 -6.06
C THR A 29 4.60 -9.52 -5.17
N LEU A 30 4.93 -8.89 -4.04
CA LEU A 30 5.88 -9.42 -3.05
C LEU A 30 5.43 -10.77 -2.51
N ARG A 31 4.15 -10.92 -2.14
CA ARG A 31 3.62 -12.20 -1.63
C ARG A 31 3.72 -13.32 -2.67
N VAL A 32 3.26 -13.05 -3.89
CA VAL A 32 3.29 -14.06 -4.97
C VAL A 32 4.73 -14.45 -5.31
N ARG A 33 5.63 -13.48 -5.47
CA ARG A 33 7.03 -13.77 -5.80
C ARG A 33 7.78 -14.46 -4.65
N ALA A 34 7.55 -14.06 -3.40
CA ALA A 34 8.17 -14.73 -2.25
C ALA A 34 7.78 -16.22 -2.22
N LEU A 35 6.51 -16.54 -2.42
CA LEU A 35 6.04 -17.93 -2.47
C LEU A 35 6.60 -18.67 -3.69
N ALA A 36 6.61 -18.06 -4.87
CA ALA A 36 7.15 -18.66 -6.07
C ALA A 36 8.67 -18.94 -5.96
N TRP A 37 9.43 -18.02 -5.35
CA TRP A 37 10.85 -18.20 -5.11
C TRP A 37 11.15 -19.29 -4.08
N TYR A 38 10.34 -19.39 -3.03
CA TYR A 38 10.45 -20.46 -2.04
C TYR A 38 10.14 -21.82 -2.67
N ALA A 39 9.02 -21.93 -3.40
CA ALA A 39 8.63 -23.16 -4.10
C ALA A 39 9.67 -23.58 -5.16
N GLY A 40 10.31 -22.61 -5.82
CA GLY A 40 11.39 -22.85 -6.77
C GLY A 40 12.79 -23.04 -6.13
N GLY A 41 12.89 -23.13 -4.80
CA GLY A 41 14.16 -23.33 -4.08
C GLY A 41 15.16 -22.16 -4.18
N LYS A 42 14.75 -21.00 -4.71
CA LYS A 42 15.62 -19.82 -4.91
C LYS A 42 15.92 -19.07 -3.62
N ILE A 43 15.03 -19.18 -2.64
CA ILE A 43 15.19 -18.58 -1.31
C ILE A 43 14.78 -19.57 -0.23
N ASN A 44 15.36 -19.43 0.96
CA ASN A 44 15.01 -20.26 2.10
C ASN A 44 13.78 -19.72 2.87
N TYR A 45 13.35 -20.47 3.87
CA TYR A 45 12.18 -20.11 4.69
C TYR A 45 12.32 -18.76 5.40
N GLN A 46 13.51 -18.43 5.94
CA GLN A 46 13.73 -17.17 6.66
C GLN A 46 13.58 -15.96 5.73
N HIS A 47 14.14 -16.01 4.53
CA HIS A 47 13.99 -14.96 3.52
C HIS A 47 12.52 -14.81 3.10
N THR A 48 11.81 -15.92 2.91
CA THR A 48 10.38 -15.93 2.58
C THR A 48 9.56 -15.27 3.69
N LYS A 49 9.82 -15.63 4.94
CA LYS A 49 9.18 -15.05 6.12
C LYS A 49 9.44 -13.54 6.21
N ALA A 50 10.67 -13.08 5.95
CA ALA A 50 11.01 -11.67 5.94
C ALA A 50 10.24 -10.90 4.84
N LEU A 51 10.17 -11.43 3.62
CA LEU A 51 9.42 -10.82 2.52
C LEU A 51 7.91 -10.76 2.81
N LEU A 52 7.32 -11.80 3.39
CA LEU A 52 5.91 -11.83 3.77
C LEU A 52 5.61 -10.86 4.93
N ASN A 53 6.53 -10.72 5.89
CA ASN A 53 6.44 -9.74 6.96
C ASN A 53 6.51 -8.31 6.42
N LEU A 54 7.44 -8.04 5.50
CA LEU A 54 7.54 -6.75 4.81
C LEU A 54 6.26 -6.43 4.03
N ALA A 55 5.76 -7.39 3.25
CA ALA A 55 4.51 -7.22 2.50
C ALA A 55 3.33 -6.90 3.45
N SER A 56 3.26 -7.55 4.60
CA SER A 56 2.24 -7.28 5.63
C SER A 56 2.42 -5.92 6.31
N ALA A 57 3.66 -5.46 6.52
CA ALA A 57 3.95 -4.13 7.02
C ALA A 57 3.50 -3.04 6.02
N ILE A 58 3.83 -3.21 4.73
CA ILE A 58 3.38 -2.31 3.64
C ILE A 58 1.85 -2.28 3.57
N HIS A 59 1.19 -3.43 3.72
CA HIS A 59 -0.27 -3.49 3.70
C HIS A 59 -0.90 -2.72 4.87
N ARG A 60 -0.41 -2.94 6.10
CA ARG A 60 -0.86 -2.19 7.29
C ARG A 60 -0.61 -0.69 7.13
N PHE A 61 0.55 -0.31 6.59
CA PHE A 61 0.86 1.09 6.28
C PHE A 61 -0.13 1.67 5.26
N SER A 62 -0.46 0.93 4.21
CA SER A 62 -1.43 1.34 3.19
C SER A 62 -2.83 1.58 3.78
N ILE A 63 -3.29 0.69 4.67
CA ILE A 63 -4.56 0.86 5.39
C ILE A 63 -4.50 2.09 6.30
N ARG A 64 -3.39 2.33 6.97
CA ARG A 64 -3.22 3.52 7.80
C ARG A 64 -3.23 4.79 6.95
N LEU A 65 -2.66 4.74 5.75
CA LEU A 65 -2.66 5.85 4.79
C LEU A 65 -4.09 6.25 4.38
N LEU A 66 -4.97 5.26 4.21
CA LEU A 66 -6.39 5.51 3.91
C LEU A 66 -7.09 6.36 4.98
N ARG A 67 -6.65 6.30 6.24
CA ARG A 67 -7.22 7.14 7.32
C ARG A 67 -6.91 8.63 7.15
N PHE A 68 -5.91 8.99 6.35
CA PHE A 68 -5.61 10.38 6.01
C PHE A 68 -6.43 10.91 4.83
N ILE A 69 -7.23 10.04 4.18
CA ILE A 69 -8.29 10.48 3.29
C ILE A 69 -9.37 11.08 4.18
N SER A 70 -9.35 12.39 4.26
CA SER A 70 -10.38 13.14 4.96
C SER A 70 -11.65 13.08 4.11
N LEU A 71 -12.76 12.62 4.69
CA LEU A 71 -14.09 12.88 4.12
C LEU A 71 -14.38 14.37 4.32
N PRO A 72 -15.00 15.07 3.35
CA PRO A 72 -15.46 16.43 3.60
C PRO A 72 -16.37 16.38 4.83
N ALA A 73 -16.09 17.23 5.82
CA ALA A 73 -17.05 17.49 6.88
C ALA A 73 -18.31 18.02 6.18
N LEU A 74 -19.38 17.22 6.24
CA LEU A 74 -20.72 17.60 5.82
C LEU A 74 -21.22 18.76 6.68
#